data_AF-A0A4W2GZZ5-F1
#
_entry.id   AF-A0A4W2GZZ5-F1
#
_cell.length_a   1.000
_cell.length_b   1.000
_cell.length_c   1.000
_cell.angle_alpha   90.00
_cell.angle_beta   90.00
_cell.angle_gamma   90.00
#
_symmetry.space_group_name_H-M   'P 1'
#
loop_
_entity.id
_entity.type
_entity.pdbx_description
1 polymer ?
#
loop_
_entity_poly.entity_id
_entity_poly.type
_entity_poly.pdbx_seq_one_letter_code
_entity_poly.pdbx_strand_id
1 'polypeptide(L)'
;MESAEKEEISVEDEAVDKNVFKDCSKIAFYRRQKQLLSKKSTYRALLDSVTPGEDSARFQIINEPAKVPLLAEVCGIEGNIFRLKINEEIPLKPRYEVPDVLTSKLTTVRLTSCPGDTGSLVLASGKGDLKCHITANPFKVDLVSEEEVVMSINSLGQLYFEQLQIPPKQRATKKNEEDASIDTTQENQEELGLWEEKFENFVDVKVNGPASIGLDFSLHGFEHLYGIPQHAESHQLKNTSDSDAYRLYNLDVYGYKIHDKMGIYGSVPYLLAHKLGRTLGIFWLNASETLVEIKTEPAVKYTLTQTGPVAAKQKVRSRTDVHWMSESGIIDVFLLTGPTPSDVFKQYSYLT
;
A
#
# COMPACT_ATOMS: atom_id res chain seq x y z
N MET A 1 -7.56 -34.94 54.43
CA MET A 1 -8.33 -34.26 53.37
C MET A 1 -7.68 -32.91 53.19
N GLU A 2 -6.63 -32.84 52.37
CA GLU A 2 -6.11 -31.56 51.90
C GLU A 2 -7.06 -31.06 50.83
N SER A 3 -7.72 -29.94 51.10
CA SER A 3 -8.45 -29.19 50.11
C SER A 3 -7.45 -28.58 49.16
N ALA A 4 -7.42 -29.06 47.91
CA ALA A 4 -6.70 -28.42 46.83
C ALA A 4 -7.21 -26.98 46.68
N GLU A 5 -6.37 -26.00 46.99
CA GLU A 5 -6.55 -24.62 46.56
C GLU A 5 -6.59 -24.64 45.03
N LYS A 6 -7.76 -24.38 44.46
CA LYS A 6 -7.86 -24.04 43.05
C LYS A 6 -7.24 -22.66 42.92
N GLU A 7 -6.01 -22.60 42.42
CA GLU A 7 -5.49 -21.37 41.80
C GLU A 7 -6.43 -21.02 40.66
N GLU A 8 -7.30 -20.03 40.87
CA GLU A 8 -7.97 -19.33 39.77
C GLU A 8 -6.87 -18.55 39.03
N ILE A 9 -6.30 -19.19 38.00
CA ILE A 9 -5.44 -18.52 37.04
C ILE A 9 -6.29 -17.43 36.40
N SER A 10 -5.95 -16.17 36.66
CA SER A 10 -6.64 -15.05 36.05
C SER A 10 -6.37 -15.05 34.54
N VAL A 11 -7.37 -14.75 33.72
CA VAL A 11 -7.22 -14.65 32.25
C VAL A 11 -6.19 -13.57 31.87
N GLU A 12 -5.87 -12.65 32.79
CA GLU A 12 -4.85 -11.63 32.62
C GLU A 12 -3.42 -12.18 32.75
N ASP A 13 -3.21 -13.26 33.52
CA ASP A 13 -1.90 -13.93 33.66
C ASP A 13 -1.54 -14.82 32.45
N GLU A 14 -2.51 -15.15 31.59
CA GLU A 14 -2.31 -15.85 30.32
C GLU A 14 -2.12 -14.91 29.11
N ALA A 15 -2.11 -13.60 29.33
CA ALA A 15 -1.97 -12.63 28.25
C ALA A 15 -0.59 -12.72 27.57
N VAL A 16 -0.57 -12.73 26.23
CA VAL A 16 0.66 -12.74 25.40
C VAL A 16 1.78 -11.85 25.95
N ASP A 17 2.97 -12.43 26.10
CA ASP A 17 4.22 -11.67 26.16
C ASP A 17 4.47 -11.00 24.81
N LYS A 18 4.29 -9.67 24.77
CA LYS A 18 4.47 -8.86 23.56
C LYS A 18 5.89 -8.94 23.00
N ASN A 19 6.88 -9.32 23.80
CA ASN A 19 8.27 -9.35 23.36
C ASN A 19 8.54 -10.44 22.31
N VAL A 20 7.72 -11.48 22.26
CA VAL A 20 7.85 -12.59 21.31
C VAL A 20 7.46 -12.19 19.89
N PHE A 21 6.71 -11.09 19.72
CA PHE A 21 6.29 -10.59 18.42
C PHE A 21 6.98 -9.27 18.08
N LYS A 22 7.31 -9.08 16.80
CA LYS A 22 7.81 -7.79 16.31
C LYS A 22 6.72 -6.73 16.40
N ASP A 23 6.99 -5.66 17.15
CA ASP A 23 6.29 -4.39 16.98
C ASP A 23 6.78 -3.68 15.70
N CYS A 24 6.09 -2.62 15.27
CA CYS A 24 6.43 -1.89 14.05
C CYS A 24 7.87 -1.35 14.06
N SER A 25 8.39 -0.96 15.23
CA SER A 25 9.76 -0.46 15.37
C SER A 25 10.82 -1.55 15.16
N LYS A 26 10.47 -2.82 15.34
CA LYS A 26 11.37 -3.97 15.12
C LYS A 26 11.30 -4.52 13.69
N ILE A 27 10.42 -4.01 12.84
CA ILE A 27 10.28 -4.47 11.44
C ILE A 27 11.15 -3.60 10.54
N ALA A 28 12.24 -4.17 10.01
CA ALA A 28 13.25 -3.42 9.28
C ALA A 28 12.70 -2.69 8.04
N PHE A 29 11.92 -3.37 7.18
CA PHE A 29 11.41 -2.72 5.97
C PHE A 29 10.44 -1.58 6.28
N TYR A 30 9.60 -1.74 7.29
CA TYR A 30 8.71 -0.68 7.77
C TYR A 30 9.51 0.55 8.22
N ARG A 31 10.52 0.36 9.08
CA ARG A 31 11.42 1.45 9.51
C ARG A 31 12.02 2.20 8.31
N ARG A 32 12.52 1.47 7.31
CA ARG A 32 13.13 2.06 6.11
C ARG A 32 12.14 2.89 5.32
N GLN A 33 10.92 2.39 5.09
CA GLN A 33 9.89 3.17 4.41
C GLN A 33 9.59 4.45 5.20
N LYS A 34 9.34 4.35 6.52
CA LYS A 34 9.04 5.50 7.39
C LYS A 34 10.11 6.59 7.36
N GLN A 35 11.39 6.23 7.36
CA GLN A 35 12.49 7.21 7.29
C GLN A 35 12.45 8.05 5.99
N LEU A 36 12.02 7.45 4.88
CA LEU A 36 11.98 8.07 3.56
C LEU A 36 10.72 8.89 3.29
N LEU A 37 9.60 8.64 3.99
CA LEU A 37 8.35 9.42 3.88
C LEU A 37 8.49 10.90 4.26
N SER A 38 9.58 11.28 4.92
CA SER A 38 9.88 12.68 5.27
C SER A 38 10.37 13.52 4.08
N LYS A 39 10.61 12.92 2.91
CA LYS A 39 11.14 13.57 1.71
C LYS A 39 10.05 13.77 0.66
N LYS A 40 10.17 14.82 -0.17
CA LYS A 40 9.27 15.06 -1.31
C LYS A 40 9.28 13.86 -2.27
N SER A 41 8.13 13.56 -2.89
CA SER A 41 8.03 12.52 -3.93
C SER A 41 9.12 12.68 -4.98
N THR A 42 9.80 11.59 -5.29
CA THR A 42 10.92 11.54 -6.24
C THR A 42 10.56 10.81 -7.53
N TYR A 43 9.32 10.31 -7.63
CA TYR A 43 8.85 9.53 -8.76
C TYR A 43 8.17 10.42 -9.80
N ARG A 44 8.53 10.21 -11.06
CA ARG A 44 7.95 10.87 -12.23
C ARG A 44 7.53 9.82 -13.25
N ALA A 45 6.32 9.93 -13.80
CA ALA A 45 5.89 9.13 -14.94
C ALA A 45 6.37 9.75 -16.26
N LEU A 46 6.86 8.89 -17.16
CA LEU A 46 7.23 9.24 -18.52
C LEU A 46 6.05 8.98 -19.45
N LEU A 47 5.17 9.97 -19.60
CA LEU A 47 3.96 9.81 -20.43
C LEU A 47 4.26 9.67 -21.93
N ASP A 48 5.44 10.11 -22.39
CA ASP A 48 5.90 9.89 -23.76
C ASP A 48 6.23 8.42 -24.05
N SER A 49 6.44 7.61 -23.00
CA SER A 49 6.69 6.15 -23.10
C SER A 49 5.42 5.33 -23.16
N VAL A 50 4.24 5.97 -23.19
CA VAL A 50 2.96 5.26 -23.15
C VAL A 50 2.81 4.37 -24.36
N THR A 51 2.79 3.07 -24.13
CA THR A 51 2.49 2.08 -25.14
C THR A 51 1.04 1.61 -24.94
N PRO A 52 0.15 1.79 -25.94
CA PRO A 52 -1.16 1.19 -25.87
C PRO A 52 -1.00 -0.32 -26.08
N GLY A 53 -1.21 -1.11 -25.02
CA GLY A 53 -1.55 -2.52 -25.16
C GLY A 53 -2.97 -2.65 -25.70
N GLU A 54 -3.37 -3.85 -26.15
CA GLU A 54 -4.74 -4.08 -26.66
C GLU A 54 -5.80 -3.61 -25.65
N ASP A 55 -5.61 -3.90 -24.36
CA ASP A 55 -6.53 -3.53 -23.27
C ASP A 55 -5.88 -2.86 -22.05
N SER A 56 -4.58 -2.57 -22.09
CA SER A 56 -3.82 -1.98 -20.96
C SER A 56 -2.98 -0.79 -21.40
N ALA A 57 -2.88 0.25 -20.58
CA ALA A 57 -1.94 1.34 -20.79
C ALA A 57 -0.67 1.08 -19.96
N ARG A 58 0.49 1.02 -20.61
CA ARG A 58 1.79 0.83 -19.95
C ARG A 58 2.66 2.06 -20.11
N PHE A 59 3.33 2.46 -19.03
CA PHE A 59 4.25 3.62 -19.03
C PHE A 59 5.35 3.43 -17.99
N GLN A 60 6.48 4.07 -18.20
CA GLN A 60 7.60 4.04 -17.27
C GLN A 60 7.41 5.05 -16.14
N ILE A 61 7.84 4.69 -14.94
CA ILE A 61 8.00 5.59 -13.78
C ILE A 61 9.48 5.58 -13.40
N ILE A 62 10.09 6.76 -13.32
CA ILE A 62 11.50 6.90 -12.91
C ILE A 62 11.56 7.55 -11.53
N ASN A 63 12.39 6.96 -10.67
CA ASN A 63 12.85 7.60 -9.45
C ASN A 63 14.07 8.49 -9.78
N GLU A 64 13.93 9.81 -9.70
CA GLU A 64 14.93 10.79 -10.15
C GLU A 64 16.35 10.54 -9.55
N PRO A 65 16.51 10.30 -8.24
CA PRO A 65 17.78 9.88 -7.64
C PRO A 65 18.36 8.56 -8.17
N ALA A 66 17.54 7.49 -8.23
CA ALA A 66 18.02 6.15 -8.52
C ALA A 66 18.19 5.90 -10.04
N LYS A 67 17.46 6.65 -10.87
CA LYS A 67 17.45 6.57 -12.34
C LYS A 67 17.13 5.19 -12.91
N VAL A 68 16.55 4.29 -12.12
CA VAL A 68 16.09 2.98 -12.59
C VAL A 68 14.60 3.07 -12.91
N PRO A 69 14.18 2.62 -14.11
CA PRO A 69 12.80 2.66 -14.51
C PRO A 69 11.99 1.51 -13.88
N LEU A 70 10.80 1.87 -13.41
CA LEU A 70 9.72 0.94 -13.09
C LEU A 70 8.73 0.93 -14.26
N LEU A 71 8.09 -0.20 -14.50
CA LEU A 71 7.00 -0.33 -15.44
C LEU A 71 5.68 -0.31 -14.68
N ALA A 72 4.82 0.67 -15.01
CA ALA A 72 3.45 0.72 -14.54
C ALA A 72 2.48 0.25 -15.64
N GLU A 73 1.51 -0.56 -15.25
CA GLU A 73 0.45 -1.07 -16.12
C GLU A 73 -0.91 -0.75 -15.48
N VAL A 74 -1.74 -0.02 -16.21
CA VAL A 74 -3.11 0.31 -15.82
C VAL A 74 -4.07 -0.39 -16.78
N CYS A 75 -5.01 -1.16 -16.25
CA CYS A 75 -6.07 -1.79 -17.03
C CYS A 75 -7.43 -1.62 -16.37
N GLY A 76 -8.46 -1.47 -17.21
CA GLY A 76 -9.84 -1.60 -16.79
C GLY A 76 -10.22 -3.07 -16.77
N ILE A 77 -11.05 -3.46 -15.82
CA ILE A 77 -11.60 -4.81 -15.70
C ILE A 77 -13.13 -4.69 -15.67
N GLU A 78 -13.80 -5.68 -16.25
CA GLU A 78 -15.25 -5.79 -16.24
C GLU A 78 -15.82 -5.66 -14.82
N GLY A 79 -16.98 -5.02 -14.70
CA GLY A 79 -17.61 -4.75 -13.41
C GLY A 79 -17.13 -3.47 -12.72
N ASN A 80 -16.57 -2.49 -13.45
CA ASN A 80 -16.07 -1.21 -12.92
C ASN A 80 -14.91 -1.37 -11.92
N ILE A 81 -13.94 -2.22 -12.28
CA ILE A 81 -12.73 -2.44 -11.49
C ILE A 81 -11.55 -1.86 -12.27
N PHE A 82 -10.61 -1.22 -11.57
CA PHE A 82 -9.34 -0.78 -12.13
C PHE A 82 -8.22 -1.56 -11.48
N ARG A 83 -7.23 -1.98 -12.26
CA ARG A 83 -6.02 -2.62 -11.74
C ARG A 83 -4.80 -1.79 -12.11
N LEU A 84 -3.96 -1.53 -11.12
CA LEU A 84 -2.66 -0.90 -11.27
C LEU A 84 -1.60 -1.91 -10.83
N LYS A 85 -0.67 -2.21 -11.73
CA LYS A 85 0.54 -2.96 -11.42
C LYS A 85 1.76 -2.05 -11.56
N ILE A 86 2.70 -2.14 -10.63
CA ILE A 86 4.02 -1.49 -10.73
C ILE A 86 5.09 -2.53 -10.40
N ASN A 87 6.04 -2.70 -11.32
CA ASN A 87 7.17 -3.62 -11.18
C ASN A 87 8.46 -2.98 -11.71
N GLU A 88 9.62 -3.57 -11.44
CA GLU A 88 10.85 -3.19 -12.14
C GLU A 88 10.71 -3.55 -13.63
N GLU A 89 11.16 -2.68 -14.52
CA GLU A 89 11.10 -2.95 -15.97
C GLU A 89 12.06 -4.08 -16.36
N ILE A 90 13.25 -4.09 -15.76
CA ILE A 90 14.29 -5.09 -15.98
C ILE A 90 14.84 -5.54 -14.62
N PRO A 91 14.13 -6.42 -13.90
CA PRO A 91 14.59 -6.86 -12.60
C PRO A 91 15.77 -7.83 -12.71
N LEU A 92 16.63 -7.87 -11.68
CA LEU A 92 17.71 -8.88 -11.57
C LEU A 92 17.17 -10.32 -11.60
N LYS A 93 15.96 -10.51 -11.09
CA LYS A 93 15.18 -11.75 -11.15
C LYS A 93 13.68 -11.42 -10.99
N PRO A 94 12.76 -12.26 -11.47
CA PRO A 94 11.33 -12.00 -11.31
C PRO A 94 10.94 -11.76 -9.85
N ARG A 95 10.15 -10.70 -9.62
CA ARG A 95 9.48 -10.47 -8.34
C ARG A 95 8.26 -11.38 -8.23
N TYR A 96 7.89 -11.70 -7.00
CA TYR A 96 6.74 -12.55 -6.75
C TYR A 96 5.45 -11.83 -7.14
N GLU A 97 4.65 -12.48 -7.98
CA GLU A 97 3.27 -12.11 -8.28
C GLU A 97 2.38 -13.20 -7.70
N VAL A 98 1.33 -12.84 -6.96
CA VAL A 98 0.52 -13.80 -6.21
C VAL A 98 -0.30 -14.67 -7.18
N PRO A 99 -0.05 -15.99 -7.25
CA PRO A 99 -0.86 -16.91 -8.05
C PRO A 99 -2.11 -17.35 -7.29
N ASP A 100 -3.04 -18.01 -7.98
CA ASP A 100 -4.17 -18.80 -7.45
C ASP A 100 -5.23 -18.06 -6.60
N VAL A 101 -5.01 -16.81 -6.22
CA VAL A 101 -6.00 -15.97 -5.53
C VAL A 101 -7.07 -15.46 -6.49
N LEU A 102 -6.68 -15.18 -7.74
CA LEU A 102 -7.63 -14.78 -8.78
C LEU A 102 -8.30 -16.03 -9.36
N THR A 103 -9.60 -16.20 -9.16
CA THR A 103 -10.31 -17.46 -9.47
C THR A 103 -10.68 -17.63 -10.94
N SER A 104 -10.67 -16.55 -11.72
CA SER A 104 -11.03 -16.59 -13.13
C SER A 104 -10.14 -15.69 -13.98
N LYS A 105 -10.12 -15.97 -15.29
CA LYS A 105 -9.47 -15.09 -16.25
C LYS A 105 -10.25 -13.79 -16.32
N LEU A 106 -9.61 -12.70 -15.90
CA LEU A 106 -10.21 -11.37 -15.89
C LEU A 106 -10.49 -10.88 -17.31
N THR A 107 -11.74 -10.47 -17.56
CA THR A 107 -12.12 -9.74 -18.77
C THR A 107 -11.64 -8.30 -18.68
N THR A 108 -10.65 -7.94 -19.50
CA THR A 108 -10.12 -6.59 -19.60
C THR A 108 -11.04 -5.68 -20.41
N VAL A 109 -11.09 -4.41 -20.01
CA VAL A 109 -11.84 -3.35 -20.69
C VAL A 109 -10.86 -2.32 -21.20
N ARG A 110 -10.87 -2.11 -22.52
CA ARG A 110 -10.02 -1.12 -23.18
C ARG A 110 -10.26 0.28 -22.61
N LEU A 111 -9.17 0.89 -22.14
CA LEU A 111 -9.13 2.28 -21.72
C LEU A 111 -8.76 3.17 -22.91
N THR A 112 -9.62 4.14 -23.23
CA THR A 112 -9.34 5.11 -24.29
C THR A 112 -8.61 6.32 -23.71
N SER A 113 -7.50 6.69 -24.34
CA SER A 113 -6.80 7.94 -24.03
C SER A 113 -7.65 9.14 -24.47
N CYS A 114 -7.90 10.06 -23.55
CA CYS A 114 -8.55 11.33 -23.81
C CYS A 114 -7.52 12.48 -23.79
N PRO A 115 -7.76 13.57 -24.55
CA PRO A 115 -6.91 14.76 -24.48
C PRO A 115 -6.84 15.26 -23.03
N GLY A 116 -5.63 15.34 -22.49
CA GLY A 116 -5.34 15.96 -21.20
C GLY A 116 -4.49 17.23 -21.37
N ASP A 117 -4.30 17.95 -20.27
CA ASP A 117 -3.34 19.06 -20.20
C ASP A 117 -1.90 18.53 -20.34
N THR A 118 -0.97 19.40 -20.77
CA THR A 118 0.46 19.07 -20.89
C THR A 118 0.99 18.44 -19.58
N GLY A 119 1.50 17.21 -19.65
CA GLY A 119 2.00 16.48 -18.48
C GLY A 119 0.95 15.64 -17.74
N SER A 120 -0.23 15.44 -18.34
CA SER A 120 -1.27 14.54 -17.85
C SER A 120 -1.75 13.58 -18.93
N LEU A 121 -2.20 12.40 -18.51
CA LEU A 121 -2.84 11.39 -19.35
C LEU A 121 -4.18 11.02 -18.72
N VAL A 122 -5.26 11.10 -19.49
CA VAL A 122 -6.60 10.70 -19.02
C VAL A 122 -7.00 9.41 -19.72
N LEU A 123 -7.30 8.38 -18.93
CA LEU A 123 -7.76 7.08 -19.40
C LEU A 123 -9.23 6.91 -18.98
N ALA A 124 -10.12 6.78 -19.95
CA ALA A 124 -11.55 6.56 -19.71
C ALA A 124 -11.95 5.13 -20.08
N SER A 125 -12.80 4.50 -19.27
CA SER A 125 -13.50 3.27 -19.67
C SER A 125 -14.58 3.62 -20.70
N GLY A 126 -14.69 2.85 -21.78
CA GLY A 126 -15.75 3.04 -22.77
C GLY A 126 -17.17 2.79 -22.24
N LYS A 127 -17.29 2.17 -21.06
CA LYS A 127 -18.55 1.98 -20.32
C LYS A 127 -18.38 2.57 -18.91
N GLY A 128 -19.12 3.64 -18.61
CA GLY A 128 -19.16 4.28 -17.28
C GLY A 128 -18.48 5.64 -17.21
N ASP A 129 -18.70 6.35 -16.10
CA ASP A 129 -18.24 7.73 -15.89
C ASP A 129 -16.87 7.83 -15.20
N LEU A 130 -16.21 6.69 -14.95
CA LEU A 130 -14.94 6.68 -14.24
C LEU A 130 -13.76 6.93 -15.19
N LYS A 131 -12.97 7.94 -14.83
CA LYS A 131 -11.76 8.34 -15.53
C LYS A 131 -10.56 8.22 -14.60
N CYS A 132 -9.47 7.70 -15.12
CA CYS A 132 -8.19 7.60 -14.46
C CYS A 132 -7.29 8.73 -14.99
N HIS A 133 -6.99 9.71 -14.15
CA HIS A 133 -6.17 10.87 -14.48
C HIS A 133 -4.76 10.65 -13.93
N ILE A 134 -3.79 10.49 -14.82
CA ILE A 134 -2.39 10.25 -14.46
C ILE A 134 -1.63 11.57 -14.62
N THR A 135 -1.04 12.06 -13.54
CA THR A 135 -0.16 13.24 -13.52
C THR A 135 1.29 12.78 -13.56
N ALA A 136 2.10 13.40 -14.42
CA ALA A 136 3.49 12.97 -14.65
C ALA A 136 4.43 13.30 -13.50
N ASN A 137 4.44 14.55 -13.01
CA ASN A 137 5.46 15.04 -12.07
C ASN A 137 4.86 15.95 -10.97
N PRO A 138 4.80 15.50 -9.70
CA PRO A 138 5.13 14.15 -9.25
C PRO A 138 4.13 13.12 -9.81
N PHE A 139 4.55 11.86 -9.92
CA PHE A 139 3.68 10.77 -10.35
C PHE A 139 2.49 10.66 -9.40
N LYS A 140 1.28 10.74 -9.93
CA LYS A 140 0.02 10.63 -9.17
C LYS A 140 -1.07 10.10 -10.08
N VAL A 141 -2.00 9.31 -9.52
CA VAL A 141 -3.17 8.83 -10.24
C VAL A 141 -4.44 9.23 -9.50
N ASP A 142 -5.38 9.89 -10.16
CA ASP A 142 -6.68 10.26 -9.62
C ASP A 142 -7.80 9.45 -10.30
N LEU A 143 -8.63 8.79 -9.50
CA LEU A 143 -9.89 8.21 -9.95
C LEU A 143 -10.99 9.27 -9.84
N VAL A 144 -11.53 9.67 -10.99
CA VAL A 144 -12.53 10.73 -11.13
C VAL A 144 -13.85 10.11 -11.58
N SER A 145 -14.93 10.42 -10.86
CA SER A 145 -16.30 9.97 -11.15
C SER A 145 -17.21 11.19 -11.12
N GLU A 146 -18.01 11.42 -12.16
CA GLU A 146 -18.95 12.56 -12.21
C GLU A 146 -18.27 13.92 -11.85
N GLU A 147 -17.06 14.14 -12.39
CA GLU A 147 -16.22 15.32 -12.13
C GLU A 147 -15.67 15.47 -10.70
N GLU A 148 -15.95 14.53 -9.80
CA GLU A 148 -15.38 14.50 -8.46
C GLU A 148 -14.27 13.45 -8.34
N VAL A 149 -13.13 13.85 -7.76
CA VAL A 149 -12.07 12.90 -7.39
C VAL A 149 -12.55 12.08 -6.20
N VAL A 150 -12.64 10.75 -6.36
CA VAL A 150 -13.10 9.84 -5.31
C VAL A 150 -11.96 9.19 -4.55
N MET A 151 -10.86 8.93 -5.25
CA MET A 151 -9.64 8.33 -4.70
C MET A 151 -8.44 8.89 -5.45
N SER A 152 -7.36 9.18 -4.73
CA SER A 152 -6.05 9.47 -5.32
C SER A 152 -5.05 8.41 -4.89
N ILE A 153 -4.10 8.10 -5.76
CA ILE A 153 -3.00 7.17 -5.55
C ILE A 153 -1.71 7.97 -5.65
N ASN A 154 -0.80 7.76 -4.71
CA ASN A 154 0.46 8.48 -4.60
C ASN A 154 0.30 10.01 -4.45
N SER A 155 -0.81 10.47 -3.86
CA SER A 155 -1.06 11.90 -3.63
C SER A 155 -0.19 12.48 -2.52
N LEU A 156 0.23 11.65 -1.57
CA LEU A 156 1.18 12.02 -0.53
C LEU A 156 2.64 11.78 -0.96
N GLY A 157 2.86 11.16 -2.11
CA GLY A 157 4.20 10.90 -2.62
C GLY A 157 4.93 9.77 -1.91
N GLN A 158 4.19 8.80 -1.37
CA GLN A 158 4.70 7.70 -0.56
C GLN A 158 4.90 6.41 -1.36
N LEU A 159 4.79 6.46 -2.70
CA LEU A 159 5.28 5.39 -3.56
C LEU A 159 6.72 5.08 -3.16
N TYR A 160 6.94 3.83 -2.76
CA TYR A 160 8.21 3.33 -2.31
C TYR A 160 8.50 2.02 -3.01
N PHE A 161 9.74 1.87 -3.49
CA PHE A 161 10.13 0.69 -4.26
C PHE A 161 11.63 0.45 -4.09
N GLU A 162 11.99 -0.52 -3.25
CA GLU A 162 13.38 -0.95 -3.11
C GLU A 162 13.73 -1.87 -4.27
N GLN A 163 14.66 -1.47 -5.12
CA GLN A 163 15.13 -2.30 -6.24
C GLN A 163 15.92 -3.51 -5.75
N LEU A 164 15.85 -4.61 -6.49
CA LEU A 164 16.68 -5.77 -6.21
C LEU A 164 18.16 -5.41 -6.41
N GLN A 165 19.00 -5.80 -5.45
CA GLN A 165 20.42 -5.50 -5.46
C GLN A 165 21.25 -6.79 -5.47
N ILE A 166 22.42 -6.74 -6.10
CA ILE A 166 23.43 -7.81 -5.96
C ILE A 166 24.07 -7.70 -4.57
N PRO A 167 24.15 -8.79 -3.80
CA PRO A 167 24.77 -8.81 -2.47
C PRO A 167 26.20 -8.24 -2.43
N PRO A 168 26.59 -7.51 -1.38
CA PRO A 168 27.93 -6.91 -1.27
C PRO A 168 29.07 -7.92 -1.40
N LYS A 169 28.93 -9.11 -0.79
CA LYS A 169 29.93 -10.20 -0.85
C LYS A 169 30.19 -10.70 -2.28
N GLN A 170 29.20 -10.59 -3.17
CA GLN A 170 29.34 -10.95 -4.60
C GLN A 170 29.86 -9.79 -5.46
N ARG A 171 29.75 -8.53 -5.00
CA ARG A 171 30.36 -7.38 -5.68
C ARG A 171 31.88 -7.39 -5.53
N ALA A 172 32.38 -7.76 -4.35
CA ALA A 172 33.82 -7.84 -4.05
C ALA A 172 34.55 -8.89 -4.90
N THR A 173 33.86 -9.95 -5.37
CA THR A 173 34.44 -10.96 -6.28
C THR A 173 34.41 -10.55 -7.76
N LYS A 174 33.71 -9.47 -8.12
CA LYS A 174 33.59 -8.96 -9.51
C LYS A 174 34.38 -7.68 -9.78
N LYS A 175 34.89 -6.99 -8.74
CA LYS A 175 35.79 -5.84 -8.87
C LYS A 175 37.14 -6.19 -8.25
N ASN A 176 38.21 -6.04 -9.02
CA ASN A 176 39.58 -6.12 -8.50
C ASN A 176 39.77 -5.11 -7.35
N GLU A 177 40.65 -5.49 -6.42
CA GLU A 177 40.85 -4.98 -5.06
C GLU A 177 41.38 -3.54 -4.91
N GLU A 178 40.79 -2.53 -5.55
CA GLU A 178 41.20 -1.13 -5.34
C GLU A 178 39.98 -0.22 -5.17
N ASP A 179 39.40 -0.23 -3.96
CA ASP A 179 38.79 0.92 -3.26
C ASP A 179 37.96 0.44 -2.07
N ALA A 180 38.65 0.09 -0.97
CA ALA A 180 38.04 -0.21 0.32
C ALA A 180 37.99 1.05 1.18
N SER A 181 36.93 1.86 1.04
CA SER A 181 36.50 2.82 2.07
C SER A 181 35.48 2.14 2.99
N ILE A 182 35.99 1.25 3.84
CA ILE A 182 35.22 0.47 4.82
C ILE A 182 35.38 1.16 6.18
N ASP A 183 34.37 1.91 6.61
CA ASP A 183 34.04 2.00 8.05
C ASP A 183 32.71 2.74 8.32
N THR A 184 32.25 3.65 7.45
CA THR A 184 30.99 4.41 7.70
C THR A 184 29.73 3.83 7.05
N THR A 185 29.85 2.73 6.29
CA THR A 185 28.74 2.13 5.52
C THR A 185 28.16 0.86 6.13
N GLN A 186 28.88 0.15 6.99
CA GLN A 186 28.45 -1.16 7.49
C GLN A 186 27.46 -1.05 8.67
N GLU A 187 27.74 -0.17 9.64
CA GLU A 187 26.84 0.09 10.78
C GLU A 187 25.45 0.57 10.34
N ASN A 188 25.40 1.47 9.35
CA ASN A 188 24.13 1.93 8.75
C ASN A 188 23.36 0.79 8.05
N GLN A 189 24.05 -0.18 7.44
CA GLN A 189 23.38 -1.30 6.77
C GLN A 189 22.76 -2.29 7.77
N GLU A 190 23.43 -2.49 8.91
CA GLU A 190 22.96 -3.33 10.01
C GLU A 190 21.76 -2.66 10.72
N GLU A 191 21.83 -1.35 11.01
CA GLU A 191 20.71 -0.61 11.61
C GLU A 191 19.44 -0.66 10.73
N LEU A 192 19.63 -0.53 9.41
CA LEU A 192 18.55 -0.59 8.42
C LEU A 192 18.08 -2.01 8.10
N GLY A 193 18.76 -3.05 8.60
CA GLY A 193 18.42 -4.46 8.36
C GLY A 193 18.33 -4.82 6.88
N LEU A 194 19.29 -4.34 6.07
CA LEU A 194 19.22 -4.47 4.61
C LEU A 194 19.51 -5.89 4.11
N TRP A 195 20.49 -6.56 4.71
CA TRP A 195 20.96 -7.89 4.26
C TRP A 195 20.83 -8.96 5.33
N GLU A 196 20.80 -8.55 6.60
CA GLU A 196 20.62 -9.43 7.73
C GLU A 196 19.73 -8.71 8.75
N GLU A 197 18.81 -9.44 9.35
CA GLU A 197 17.93 -8.92 10.40
C GLU A 197 17.87 -9.96 11.53
N LYS A 198 18.17 -9.53 12.75
CA LYS A 198 18.09 -10.38 13.94
C LYS A 198 16.83 -10.07 14.73
N PHE A 199 16.10 -11.11 15.11
CA PHE A 199 14.98 -11.02 16.03
C PHE A 199 15.05 -12.16 17.03
N GLU A 200 15.20 -11.81 18.31
CA GLU A 200 15.51 -12.76 19.37
C GLU A 200 16.74 -13.62 18.99
N ASN A 201 16.57 -14.94 18.96
CA ASN A 201 17.62 -15.90 18.60
C ASN A 201 17.65 -16.23 17.10
N PHE A 202 16.75 -15.65 16.30
CA PHE A 202 16.66 -15.89 14.87
C PHE A 202 17.41 -14.82 14.08
N VAL A 203 18.16 -15.27 13.08
CA VAL A 203 18.87 -14.41 12.13
C VAL A 203 18.31 -14.70 10.74
N ASP A 204 17.64 -13.71 10.16
CA ASP A 204 17.19 -13.71 8.77
C ASP A 204 18.29 -13.17 7.88
N VAL A 205 18.87 -14.04 7.04
CA VAL A 205 19.83 -13.65 6.01
C VAL A 205 19.06 -13.39 4.71
N LYS A 206 18.83 -12.12 4.40
CA LYS A 206 18.04 -11.66 3.25
C LYS A 206 18.88 -11.80 1.97
N VAL A 207 18.78 -12.96 1.32
CA VAL A 207 19.52 -13.30 0.08
C VAL A 207 19.33 -12.25 -1.02
N ASN A 208 18.16 -11.61 -1.08
CA ASN A 208 17.81 -10.62 -2.09
C ASN A 208 17.99 -9.17 -1.61
N GLY A 209 18.42 -8.99 -0.36
CA GLY A 209 18.52 -7.71 0.29
C GLY A 209 17.17 -7.00 0.43
N PRO A 210 17.16 -5.66 0.45
CA PRO A 210 15.94 -4.86 0.52
C PRO A 210 15.10 -5.03 -0.75
N ALA A 211 13.80 -5.29 -0.60
CA ALA A 211 12.88 -5.49 -1.73
C ALA A 211 11.47 -4.97 -1.46
N SER A 212 11.29 -4.16 -0.42
CA SER A 212 9.96 -3.71 0.00
C SER A 212 9.36 -2.70 -0.96
N ILE A 213 8.03 -2.67 -0.94
CA ILE A 213 7.21 -1.80 -1.77
C ILE A 213 6.19 -1.07 -0.89
N GLY A 214 5.77 0.11 -1.31
CA GLY A 214 4.75 0.86 -0.61
C GLY A 214 4.00 1.83 -1.51
N LEU A 215 2.76 2.12 -1.16
CA LEU A 215 1.89 3.02 -1.92
C LEU A 215 0.78 3.62 -1.06
N ASP A 216 0.59 4.93 -1.17
CA ASP A 216 -0.50 5.65 -0.51
C ASP A 216 -1.76 5.81 -1.38
N PHE A 217 -2.90 5.81 -0.70
CA PHE A 217 -4.22 6.08 -1.24
C PHE A 217 -4.90 7.15 -0.39
N SER A 218 -5.34 8.25 -1.00
CA SER A 218 -6.20 9.24 -0.35
C SER A 218 -7.66 9.00 -0.74
N LEU A 219 -8.51 8.73 0.25
CA LEU A 219 -9.94 8.48 0.09
C LEU A 219 -10.74 9.75 0.39
N HIS A 220 -11.24 10.40 -0.67
CA HIS A 220 -11.86 11.73 -0.55
C HIS A 220 -13.31 11.67 -0.07
N GLY A 221 -13.58 12.29 1.08
CA GLY A 221 -14.87 12.32 1.76
C GLY A 221 -15.22 11.03 2.51
N PHE A 222 -14.26 10.14 2.75
CA PHE A 222 -14.45 8.88 3.49
C PHE A 222 -13.84 8.98 4.88
N GLU A 223 -14.60 8.57 5.89
CA GLU A 223 -14.19 8.52 7.31
C GLU A 223 -14.27 7.10 7.90
N HIS A 224 -15.04 6.22 7.26
CA HIS A 224 -15.32 4.89 7.76
C HIS A 224 -14.67 3.84 6.86
N LEU A 225 -13.66 3.19 7.41
CA LEU A 225 -12.92 2.12 6.75
C LEU A 225 -13.12 0.80 7.50
N TYR A 226 -13.12 -0.30 6.76
CA TYR A 226 -13.38 -1.66 7.26
C TYR A 226 -12.51 -2.68 6.50
N GLY A 227 -12.44 -3.91 7.02
CA GLY A 227 -11.74 -5.00 6.35
C GLY A 227 -10.37 -5.27 6.96
N ILE A 228 -9.41 -5.63 6.11
CA ILE A 228 -8.06 -6.08 6.47
C ILE A 228 -8.01 -7.05 7.67
N PRO A 229 -8.88 -8.08 7.75
CA PRO A 229 -8.80 -9.05 8.84
C PRO A 229 -7.48 -9.83 8.76
N GLN A 230 -7.01 -10.47 9.83
CA GLN A 230 -7.70 -10.72 11.09
C GLN A 230 -7.03 -9.96 12.25
N HIS A 231 -7.82 -9.16 12.96
CA HIS A 231 -7.41 -8.40 14.16
C HIS A 231 -8.49 -8.49 15.23
N ALA A 232 -8.08 -8.53 16.49
CA ALA A 232 -8.99 -8.43 17.62
C ALA A 232 -9.29 -6.95 17.94
N GLU A 233 -9.84 -6.22 16.97
CA GLU A 233 -10.12 -4.78 17.05
C GLU A 233 -11.57 -4.49 16.60
N SER A 234 -12.05 -3.26 16.81
CA SER A 234 -13.36 -2.82 16.34
C SER A 234 -13.53 -2.98 14.83
N HIS A 235 -14.77 -3.25 14.40
CA HIS A 235 -15.10 -3.43 12.99
C HIS A 235 -14.70 -2.24 12.11
N GLN A 236 -14.95 -1.01 12.59
CA GLN A 236 -14.40 0.19 11.96
C GLN A 236 -12.91 0.29 12.32
N LEU A 237 -12.07 0.36 11.29
CA LEU A 237 -10.63 0.50 11.46
C LEU A 237 -10.29 1.83 12.15
N LYS A 238 -9.33 1.77 13.07
CA LYS A 238 -8.85 2.91 13.84
C LYS A 238 -7.74 3.64 13.10
N ASN A 239 -7.59 4.93 13.43
CA ASN A 239 -6.43 5.72 13.02
C ASN A 239 -5.15 5.13 13.64
N THR A 240 -4.05 5.13 12.90
CA THR A 240 -2.74 4.62 13.32
C THR A 240 -1.74 5.75 13.55
N SER A 241 -2.15 7.02 13.54
CA SER A 241 -1.23 8.16 13.72
C SER A 241 -0.52 8.15 15.08
N ASP A 242 -1.21 7.69 16.12
CA ASP A 242 -0.72 7.69 17.51
C ASP A 242 -0.38 6.26 18.02
N SER A 243 -0.31 5.27 17.13
CA SER A 243 -0.13 3.86 17.52
C SER A 243 0.49 3.03 16.39
N ASP A 244 0.67 1.73 16.60
CA ASP A 244 1.16 0.82 15.56
C ASP A 244 0.24 0.76 14.33
N ALA A 245 0.83 0.40 13.19
CA ALA A 245 0.09 0.07 11.97
C ALA A 245 -0.68 -1.25 12.13
N TYR A 246 -1.70 -1.46 11.30
CA TYR A 246 -2.30 -2.78 11.18
C TYR A 246 -1.31 -3.73 10.51
N ARG A 247 -1.07 -4.89 11.12
CA ARG A 247 -0.12 -5.88 10.61
C ARG A 247 -0.86 -7.08 10.02
N LEU A 248 -0.56 -7.40 8.78
CA LEU A 248 -1.06 -8.57 8.04
C LEU A 248 0.11 -9.54 7.89
N TYR A 249 0.20 -10.46 8.84
CA TYR A 249 1.17 -11.54 8.85
C TYR A 249 0.59 -12.69 9.67
N ASN A 250 0.38 -13.84 9.04
CA ASN A 250 -0.29 -14.97 9.69
C ASN A 250 0.61 -15.53 10.79
N LEU A 251 0.18 -15.38 12.04
CA LEU A 251 0.90 -15.73 13.24
C LEU A 251 0.02 -16.58 14.16
N ASP A 252 0.66 -17.52 14.85
CA ASP A 252 0.04 -18.20 15.99
C ASP A 252 0.20 -17.35 17.25
N VAL A 253 -0.87 -16.65 17.63
CA VAL A 253 -0.89 -15.71 18.75
C VAL A 253 -1.71 -16.29 19.89
N TYR A 254 -1.07 -17.10 20.74
CA TYR A 254 -1.72 -17.69 21.93
C TYR A 254 -2.15 -16.63 22.93
N GLY A 255 -3.44 -16.50 23.27
CA GLY A 255 -3.90 -15.52 24.28
C GLY A 255 -3.85 -14.07 23.79
N TYR A 256 -4.20 -13.84 22.52
CA TYR A 256 -4.16 -12.50 21.90
C TYR A 256 -4.98 -11.46 22.68
N LYS A 257 -4.51 -10.21 22.67
CA LYS A 257 -5.20 -9.08 23.32
C LYS A 257 -6.32 -8.55 22.44
N ILE A 258 -7.37 -8.03 23.09
CA ILE A 258 -8.44 -7.26 22.42
C ILE A 258 -8.03 -5.78 22.29
N HIS A 259 -8.61 -5.09 21.32
CA HIS A 259 -8.25 -3.73 20.92
C HIS A 259 -6.77 -3.59 20.50
N ASP A 260 -6.27 -4.62 19.79
CA ASP A 260 -4.91 -4.66 19.29
C ASP A 260 -4.90 -4.80 17.75
N LYS A 261 -3.97 -4.11 17.10
CA LYS A 261 -3.79 -4.07 15.64
C LYS A 261 -2.78 -5.11 15.15
N MET A 262 -2.23 -5.91 16.06
CA MET A 262 -1.39 -7.05 15.73
C MET A 262 -2.20 -8.10 14.96
N GLY A 263 -1.66 -8.54 13.82
CA GLY A 263 -2.24 -9.63 13.04
C GLY A 263 -2.24 -10.94 13.81
N ILE A 264 -3.28 -11.75 13.59
CA ILE A 264 -3.40 -13.09 14.16
C ILE A 264 -3.28 -14.15 13.06
N TYR A 265 -4.22 -15.08 12.95
CA TYR A 265 -4.03 -16.31 12.17
C TYR A 265 -4.19 -16.17 10.66
N GLY A 266 -4.93 -15.16 10.20
CA GLY A 266 -5.25 -14.96 8.80
C GLY A 266 -5.09 -13.52 8.36
N SER A 267 -4.84 -13.33 7.06
CA SER A 267 -4.65 -12.03 6.43
C SER A 267 -5.45 -11.98 5.13
N VAL A 268 -6.34 -11.00 5.01
CA VAL A 268 -7.04 -10.68 3.75
C VAL A 268 -6.77 -9.21 3.45
N PRO A 269 -5.87 -8.86 2.52
CA PRO A 269 -5.45 -7.48 2.24
C PRO A 269 -6.49 -6.70 1.40
N TYR A 270 -7.72 -6.66 1.91
CA TYR A 270 -8.88 -6.04 1.29
C TYR A 270 -9.51 -5.01 2.24
N LEU A 271 -9.55 -3.76 1.81
CA LEU A 271 -10.05 -2.64 2.57
C LEU A 271 -11.28 -2.03 1.90
N LEU A 272 -12.30 -1.77 2.69
CA LEU A 272 -13.53 -1.10 2.28
C LEU A 272 -13.54 0.32 2.83
N ALA A 273 -13.94 1.29 2.01
CA ALA A 273 -14.20 2.66 2.42
C ALA A 273 -15.66 3.00 2.13
N HIS A 274 -16.40 3.44 3.15
CA HIS A 274 -17.83 3.71 3.04
C HIS A 274 -18.19 5.14 3.46
N LYS A 275 -19.09 5.76 2.70
CA LYS A 275 -19.79 6.99 3.04
C LYS A 275 -21.22 6.94 2.49
N LEU A 276 -22.07 7.87 2.92
CA LEU A 276 -23.43 7.96 2.39
C LEU A 276 -23.39 8.09 0.85
N GLY A 277 -24.06 7.15 0.18
CA GLY A 277 -24.18 7.12 -1.28
C GLY A 277 -22.98 6.55 -2.03
N ARG A 278 -21.87 6.15 -1.36
CA ARG A 278 -20.74 5.53 -2.06
C ARG A 278 -19.89 4.59 -1.20
N THR A 279 -19.50 3.47 -1.79
CA THR A 279 -18.54 2.51 -1.24
C THR A 279 -17.44 2.26 -2.27
N LEU A 280 -16.20 2.18 -1.79
CA LEU A 280 -15.04 1.79 -2.57
C LEU A 280 -14.36 0.60 -1.89
N GLY A 281 -13.63 -0.18 -2.67
CA GLY A 281 -12.73 -1.22 -2.18
C GLY A 281 -11.32 -1.05 -2.73
N ILE A 282 -10.32 -1.35 -1.91
CA ILE A 282 -8.92 -1.49 -2.29
C ILE A 282 -8.51 -2.92 -1.96
N PHE A 283 -8.18 -3.70 -2.97
CA PHE A 283 -7.62 -5.04 -2.80
C PHE A 283 -6.15 -5.02 -3.20
N TRP A 284 -5.27 -5.09 -2.20
CA TRP A 284 -3.82 -5.11 -2.35
C TRP A 284 -3.33 -6.55 -2.48
N LEU A 285 -3.12 -7.01 -3.71
CA LEU A 285 -2.78 -8.39 -4.01
C LEU A 285 -1.28 -8.64 -3.74
N ASN A 286 -0.93 -8.79 -2.47
CA ASN A 286 0.41 -9.12 -2.01
C ASN A 286 0.34 -10.17 -0.88
N ALA A 287 1.25 -11.15 -0.93
CA ALA A 287 1.27 -12.27 0.01
C ALA A 287 2.40 -12.19 1.05
N SER A 288 3.26 -11.17 1.00
CA SER A 288 4.31 -10.95 1.99
C SER A 288 3.79 -10.20 3.21
N GLU A 289 4.59 -10.14 4.27
CA GLU A 289 4.28 -9.34 5.45
C GLU A 289 3.91 -7.92 5.05
N THR A 290 2.74 -7.45 5.49
CA THR A 290 2.18 -6.17 5.06
C THR A 290 1.73 -5.33 6.25
N LEU A 291 2.13 -4.06 6.28
CA LEU A 291 1.66 -3.07 7.24
C LEU A 291 0.73 -2.06 6.55
N VAL A 292 -0.32 -1.65 7.26
CA VAL A 292 -1.29 -0.68 6.77
C VAL A 292 -1.43 0.45 7.79
N GLU A 293 -1.01 1.65 7.41
CA GLU A 293 -1.26 2.87 8.17
C GLU A 293 -2.54 3.55 7.69
N ILE A 294 -3.32 4.09 8.62
CA ILE A 294 -4.57 4.80 8.36
C ILE A 294 -4.52 6.13 9.08
N LYS A 295 -4.61 7.23 8.33
CA LYS A 295 -4.70 8.58 8.87
C LYS A 295 -5.96 9.25 8.37
N THR A 296 -6.92 9.41 9.26
CA THR A 296 -8.14 10.19 8.98
C THR A 296 -7.89 11.65 9.34
N GLU A 297 -7.88 12.51 8.34
CA GLU A 297 -7.87 13.95 8.53
C GLU A 297 -9.30 14.44 8.78
N PRO A 298 -9.55 15.12 9.91
CA PRO A 298 -10.86 15.65 10.21
C PRO A 298 -11.25 16.70 9.19
N ALA A 299 -12.54 16.79 8.91
CA ALA A 299 -13.09 17.71 7.93
C ALA A 299 -12.78 19.18 8.33
N VAL A 300 -11.85 19.84 7.63
CA VAL A 300 -11.43 21.23 7.94
C VAL A 300 -12.50 22.22 7.48
N LYS A 301 -13.11 22.94 8.42
CA LYS A 301 -13.98 24.09 8.14
C LYS A 301 -13.12 25.29 7.74
N TYR A 302 -12.91 25.53 6.45
CA TYR A 302 -12.34 26.82 6.01
C TYR A 302 -13.38 27.93 6.15
N THR A 303 -13.33 28.77 7.17
CA THR A 303 -14.07 30.05 7.17
C THR A 303 -13.46 30.99 6.13
N LEU A 304 -14.09 31.11 4.96
CA LEU A 304 -13.81 32.19 4.04
C LEU A 304 -14.46 33.46 4.60
N THR A 305 -13.66 34.37 5.15
CA THR A 305 -14.07 35.77 5.29
C THR A 305 -14.14 36.38 3.91
N GLN A 306 -15.26 36.21 3.20
CA GLN A 306 -15.61 37.04 2.07
C GLN A 306 -17.06 37.52 2.21
N THR A 307 -17.19 38.82 2.46
CA THR A 307 -18.39 39.61 2.28
C THR A 307 -18.78 39.64 0.80
N GLY A 308 -19.90 39.00 0.43
CA GLY A 308 -20.53 39.13 -0.90
C GLY A 308 -21.68 38.13 -1.14
N PRO A 309 -22.62 38.40 -2.08
CA PRO A 309 -23.90 37.67 -2.19
C PRO A 309 -23.83 36.29 -2.87
N VAL A 310 -22.64 35.75 -3.15
CA VAL A 310 -22.50 34.43 -3.78
C VAL A 310 -21.98 33.46 -2.74
N ALA A 311 -22.90 32.86 -1.99
CA ALA A 311 -22.60 31.79 -1.07
C ALA A 311 -22.16 30.53 -1.86
N ALA A 312 -20.87 30.45 -2.17
CA ALA A 312 -20.25 29.19 -2.58
C ALA A 312 -20.44 28.20 -1.43
N LYS A 313 -21.19 27.11 -1.66
CA LYS A 313 -21.39 26.04 -0.67
C LYS A 313 -20.02 25.49 -0.26
N GLN A 314 -19.56 25.85 0.94
CA GLN A 314 -18.40 25.24 1.59
C GLN A 314 -18.65 23.73 1.70
N LYS A 315 -17.93 22.94 0.89
CA LYS A 315 -17.91 21.47 1.02
C LYS A 315 -16.72 21.10 1.91
N VAL A 316 -16.96 21.05 3.22
CA VAL A 316 -16.03 20.44 4.16
C VAL A 316 -15.95 18.96 3.79
N ARG A 317 -14.80 18.49 3.32
CA ARG A 317 -14.61 17.08 2.94
C ARG A 317 -13.52 16.50 3.82
N SER A 318 -13.88 15.50 4.62
CA SER A 318 -12.92 14.62 5.28
C SER A 318 -12.09 13.88 4.26
N ARG A 319 -10.93 13.41 4.70
CA ARG A 319 -10.04 12.59 3.88
C ARG A 319 -9.43 11.53 4.77
N THR A 320 -9.43 10.29 4.33
CA THR A 320 -8.66 9.24 4.98
C THR A 320 -7.55 8.78 4.06
N ASP A 321 -6.32 8.92 4.52
CA ASP A 321 -5.14 8.44 3.83
C ASP A 321 -4.79 7.04 4.35
N VAL A 322 -4.50 6.13 3.43
CA VAL A 322 -4.11 4.75 3.72
C VAL A 322 -2.79 4.47 3.04
N HIS A 323 -1.80 3.98 3.79
CA HIS A 323 -0.49 3.64 3.26
C HIS A 323 -0.20 2.16 3.47
N TRP A 324 -0.03 1.43 2.37
CA TRP A 324 0.28 0.01 2.34
C TRP A 324 1.77 -0.18 2.16
N MET A 325 2.38 -1.07 2.93
CA MET A 325 3.80 -1.38 2.88
C MET A 325 3.99 -2.89 2.97
N SER A 326 4.57 -3.50 1.95
CA SER A 326 4.82 -4.95 1.92
C SER A 326 6.32 -5.25 1.81
N GLU A 327 6.76 -6.32 2.45
CA GLU A 327 8.19 -6.69 2.49
C GLU A 327 8.77 -7.03 1.11
N SER A 328 7.97 -7.61 0.21
CA SER A 328 8.42 -8.01 -1.13
C SER A 328 7.28 -8.11 -2.15
N GLY A 329 7.58 -8.68 -3.32
CA GLY A 329 6.66 -8.81 -4.43
C GLY A 329 6.55 -7.55 -5.28
N ILE A 330 5.46 -7.44 -6.02
CA ILE A 330 5.12 -6.27 -6.85
C ILE A 330 3.98 -5.48 -6.21
N ILE A 331 3.83 -4.23 -6.64
CA ILE A 331 2.60 -3.48 -6.37
C ILE A 331 1.57 -4.01 -7.35
N ASP A 332 0.52 -4.66 -6.86
CA ASP A 332 -0.61 -5.13 -7.65
C ASP A 332 -1.88 -4.82 -6.87
N VAL A 333 -2.64 -3.83 -7.35
CA VAL A 333 -3.80 -3.33 -6.63
C VAL A 333 -5.01 -3.27 -7.53
N PHE A 334 -6.14 -3.75 -7.01
CA PHE A 334 -7.46 -3.62 -7.60
C PHE A 334 -8.26 -2.57 -6.85
N LEU A 335 -8.87 -1.66 -7.61
CA LEU A 335 -9.72 -0.58 -7.13
C LEU A 335 -11.15 -0.92 -7.53
N LEU A 336 -11.98 -1.23 -6.53
CA LEU A 336 -13.37 -1.62 -6.67
C LEU A 336 -14.23 -0.37 -6.46
N THR A 337 -14.92 0.08 -7.50
CA THR A 337 -15.41 1.48 -7.55
C THR A 337 -16.89 1.63 -7.17
N GLY A 338 -17.54 0.51 -6.82
CA GLY A 338 -18.91 0.45 -6.34
C GLY A 338 -19.96 0.79 -7.42
N PRO A 339 -20.98 1.61 -7.11
CA PRO A 339 -21.02 2.57 -6.00
C PRO A 339 -21.64 2.06 -4.68
N THR A 340 -22.43 0.98 -4.69
CA THR A 340 -23.05 0.46 -3.44
C THR A 340 -22.16 -0.58 -2.75
N PRO A 341 -22.38 -0.88 -1.45
CA PRO A 341 -21.68 -2.00 -0.80
C PRO A 341 -21.88 -3.33 -1.54
N SER A 342 -23.10 -3.59 -2.05
CA SER A 342 -23.40 -4.80 -2.80
C SER A 342 -22.58 -4.89 -4.10
N ASP A 343 -22.39 -3.77 -4.80
CA ASP A 343 -21.59 -3.74 -6.02
C ASP A 343 -20.12 -4.03 -5.72
N VAL A 344 -19.58 -3.43 -4.66
CA VAL A 344 -18.20 -3.68 -4.22
C VAL A 344 -18.01 -5.15 -3.79
N PHE A 345 -18.99 -5.77 -3.13
CA PHE A 345 -18.92 -7.19 -2.80
C PHE A 345 -18.97 -8.09 -4.03
N LYS A 346 -19.81 -7.78 -5.03
CA LYS A 346 -19.85 -8.49 -6.31
C LYS A 346 -18.51 -8.36 -7.05
N GLN A 347 -17.96 -7.14 -7.09
CA GLN A 347 -16.66 -6.84 -7.68
C GLN A 347 -15.56 -7.69 -7.04
N TYR A 348 -15.52 -7.78 -5.71
CA TYR A 348 -14.53 -8.59 -5.00
C TYR A 348 -14.72 -10.09 -5.28
N SER A 349 -15.96 -10.59 -5.20
CA SER A 349 -16.28 -12.00 -5.49
C SER A 349 -16.02 -12.43 -6.94
N TYR A 350 -15.96 -11.46 -7.87
CA TYR A 350 -15.59 -11.74 -9.25
C TYR A 350 -14.08 -11.95 -9.41
N LEU A 351 -13.27 -11.31 -8.56
CA LEU A 351 -11.82 -11.47 -8.56
C LEU A 351 -11.39 -12.74 -7.82
N THR A 352 -11.97 -12.98 -6.65
CA THR A 352 -11.61 -14.05 -5.71
C THR A 352 -12.83 -14.91 -5.43
#